data_AF-A0A8T3PU80-F1
#
_entry.id   AF-A0A8T3PU80-F1
#
_cell.length_a   1.000
_cell.length_b   1.000
_cell.length_c   1.000
_cell.angle_alpha   90.00
_cell.angle_beta   90.00
_cell.angle_gamma   90.00
#
_symmetry.space_group_name_H-M   'P 1'
#
loop_
_entity.id
_entity.type
_entity.pdbx_description
1 polymer ?
#
loop_
_entity_poly.entity_id
_entity_poly.type
_entity_poly.pdbx_seq_one_letter_code
_entity_poly.pdbx_strand_id
1 'polypeptide(L)'
;MIATAKPSNFIRAIVAEDMATNKWSGRVVTRFPPEPNGYLHIGHAKAISLDFGIAAEHGGRCHVRFDDTNPTKEEAEYVESIMHDVRWLGFD
;
A
#
# COMPACT_ATOMS: atom_id res chain seq x y z
N MET A 1 27.86 6.09 8.83
CA MET A 1 26.97 5.69 7.72
C MET A 1 26.26 6.95 7.24
N ILE A 2 26.45 7.35 5.99
CA ILE A 2 25.70 8.49 5.44
C ILE A 2 24.27 7.99 5.22
N ALA A 3 23.33 8.43 6.04
CA ALA A 3 21.92 8.23 5.78
C ALA A 3 21.60 9.01 4.51
N THR A 4 21.48 8.31 3.38
CA THR A 4 21.00 8.91 2.15
C THR A 4 19.57 9.37 2.37
N ALA A 5 19.28 10.64 2.11
CA ALA A 5 17.92 11.16 2.20
C ALA A 5 17.01 10.32 1.29
N LYS A 6 15.94 9.74 1.85
CA LYS A 6 15.00 8.93 1.07
C LYS A 6 14.45 9.78 -0.08
N PRO A 7 14.35 9.24 -1.31
CA PRO A 7 13.67 9.92 -2.41
C PRO A 7 12.27 10.36 -1.96
N SER A 8 12.02 11.66 -1.99
CA SER A 8 10.75 12.24 -1.55
C SER A 8 9.77 12.41 -2.73
N ASN A 9 8.48 12.38 -2.45
CA ASN A 9 7.41 12.67 -3.41
C ASN A 9 6.32 13.51 -2.75
N PHE A 10 5.42 14.08 -3.54
CA PHE A 10 4.38 14.99 -3.04
C PHE A 10 3.43 14.34 -2.02
N ILE A 11 3.18 13.03 -2.11
CA ILE A 11 2.31 12.32 -1.16
C ILE A 11 2.97 12.28 0.22
N ARG A 12 4.28 11.97 0.28
CA ARG A 12 5.05 12.03 1.53
C ARG A 12 5.09 13.43 2.13
N ALA A 13 5.17 14.46 1.29
CA ALA A 13 5.09 15.85 1.76
C ALA A 13 3.73 16.16 2.41
N ILE A 14 2.63 15.73 1.80
CA ILE A 14 1.28 15.90 2.37
C ILE A 14 1.14 15.13 3.69
N VAL A 15 1.60 13.88 3.76
CA VAL A 15 1.54 13.09 4.99
C VAL A 15 2.40 13.73 6.08
N ALA A 16 3.60 14.23 5.76
CA ALA A 16 4.46 14.92 6.72
C ALA A 16 3.80 16.18 7.30
N GLU A 17 3.08 16.95 6.47
CA GLU A 17 2.32 18.12 6.92
C GLU A 17 1.13 17.72 7.81
N ASP A 18 0.35 16.71 7.41
CA ASP A 18 -0.77 16.18 8.20
C ASP A 18 -0.28 15.63 9.56
N MET A 19 0.93 15.04 9.61
CA MET A 19 1.59 14.59 10.84
C MET A 19 2.07 15.76 11.70
N ALA A 20 2.69 16.78 11.11
CA ALA A 20 3.18 17.96 11.82
C ALA A 20 2.04 18.77 12.46
N THR A 21 0.88 18.81 11.80
CA THR A 21 -0.34 19.48 12.29
C THR A 21 -1.20 18.59 13.19
N ASN A 22 -0.79 17.33 13.40
CA ASN A 22 -1.53 16.33 14.17
C ASN A 22 -2.99 16.13 13.71
N LYS A 23 -3.26 16.34 12.42
CA LYS A 23 -4.62 16.38 11.85
C LYS A 23 -5.42 15.09 12.10
N TRP A 24 -4.75 13.94 12.01
CA TRP A 24 -5.36 12.62 12.19
C TRP A 24 -5.04 11.97 13.55
N SER A 25 -4.69 12.80 14.54
CA SER A 25 -4.20 12.33 15.85
C SER A 25 -2.94 11.46 15.70
N GLY A 26 -2.05 11.84 14.79
CA GLY A 26 -0.79 11.15 14.50
C GLY A 26 -0.95 9.80 13.79
N ARG A 27 -2.12 9.49 13.21
CA ARG A 27 -2.38 8.20 12.56
C ARG A 27 -2.23 8.29 11.04
N VAL A 28 -1.59 7.27 10.47
CA VAL A 28 -1.52 7.04 9.02
C VAL A 28 -2.13 5.67 8.73
N VAL A 29 -3.16 5.65 7.88
CA VAL A 29 -3.79 4.40 7.40
C VAL A 29 -3.92 4.48 5.89
N THR A 30 -3.30 3.53 5.19
CA THR A 30 -3.32 3.38 3.73
C THR A 30 -4.03 2.10 3.34
N ARG A 31 -4.25 1.90 2.03
CA ARG A 31 -4.78 0.64 1.51
C ARG A 31 -4.30 0.39 0.09
N PHE A 32 -3.97 -0.87 -0.21
CA PHE A 32 -3.79 -1.38 -1.56
C PHE A 32 -5.04 -2.16 -1.97
N PRO A 33 -5.89 -1.64 -2.90
CA PRO A 33 -7.19 -2.24 -3.18
C PRO A 33 -7.30 -2.82 -4.60
N PRO A 34 -6.68 -3.98 -4.89
CA PRO A 34 -6.81 -4.60 -6.21
C PRO A 34 -8.18 -5.27 -6.38
N GLU A 35 -8.68 -5.31 -7.61
CA GLU A 35 -9.76 -6.21 -8.00
C GLU A 35 -9.18 -7.64 -8.14
N PRO A 36 -9.80 -8.68 -7.56
CA PRO A 36 -9.29 -10.05 -7.65
C PRO A 36 -9.75 -10.73 -8.94
N ASN A 37 -9.43 -10.14 -10.09
CA ASN A 37 -9.83 -10.62 -11.43
C ASN A 37 -8.67 -10.82 -12.41
N GLY A 38 -7.43 -10.78 -11.90
CA GLY A 38 -6.22 -10.96 -12.68
C GLY A 38 -4.97 -11.00 -11.82
N TYR A 39 -3.87 -11.46 -12.41
CA TYR A 39 -2.56 -11.49 -11.77
C TYR A 39 -1.94 -10.09 -11.66
N LEU A 40 -1.23 -9.83 -10.57
CA LEU A 40 -0.47 -8.59 -10.46
C LEU A 40 0.71 -8.60 -11.44
N HIS A 41 0.87 -7.50 -12.18
CA HIS A 41 2.10 -7.18 -12.91
C HIS A 41 2.94 -6.09 -12.22
N ILE A 42 4.13 -5.82 -12.75
CA ILE A 42 5.12 -4.86 -12.18
C ILE A 42 4.58 -3.43 -11.92
N GLY A 43 3.49 -3.04 -12.60
CA GLY A 43 2.84 -1.75 -12.35
C GLY A 43 2.27 -1.66 -10.93
N HIS A 44 1.73 -2.76 -10.41
CA HIS A 44 1.19 -2.83 -9.05
C HIS A 44 2.27 -2.71 -7.97
N ALA A 45 3.50 -3.15 -8.26
CA ALA A 45 4.60 -3.03 -7.31
C ALA A 45 4.84 -1.59 -6.87
N LYS A 46 4.57 -0.60 -7.74
CA LYS A 46 4.64 0.82 -7.39
C LYS A 46 3.59 1.21 -6.36
N ALA A 47 2.33 0.80 -6.55
CA ALA A 47 1.24 1.08 -5.63
C ALA A 47 1.47 0.39 -4.28
N ILE A 48 1.82 -0.90 -4.29
CA ILE A 48 2.17 -1.67 -3.09
C ILE A 48 3.30 -0.98 -2.31
N SER A 49 4.42 -0.68 -2.97
CA SER A 49 5.56 -0.04 -2.30
C SER A 49 5.22 1.34 -1.74
N LEU A 50 4.31 2.07 -2.38
CA LEU A 50 3.87 3.38 -1.93
C LEU A 50 2.94 3.27 -0.72
N ASP A 51 1.87 2.47 -0.82
CA ASP A 51 0.83 2.36 0.20
C ASP A 51 1.40 1.76 1.49
N PHE A 52 2.11 0.63 1.39
CA PHE A 52 2.75 0.01 2.53
C PHE A 52 3.93 0.81 3.04
N GLY A 53 4.74 1.39 2.13
CA GLY A 53 5.89 2.20 2.50
C GLY A 53 5.53 3.43 3.33
N ILE A 54 4.47 4.15 2.95
CA ILE A 54 3.96 5.30 3.71
C ILE A 54 3.48 4.87 5.10
N ALA A 55 2.71 3.77 5.19
CA ALA A 55 2.27 3.28 6.49
C ALA A 55 3.47 2.90 7.39
N ALA A 56 4.44 2.14 6.86
CA ALA A 56 5.62 1.71 7.61
C ALA A 56 6.50 2.88 8.08
N GLU A 57 6.67 3.91 7.24
CA GLU A 57 7.45 5.13 7.58
C GLU A 57 6.90 5.89 8.78
N HIS A 58 5.62 5.71 9.10
CA HIS A 58 4.92 6.42 10.18
C HIS A 58 4.38 5.49 11.29
N GLY A 59 4.77 4.21 11.30
CA GLY A 59 4.23 3.22 12.25
C GLY A 59 2.72 3.03 12.12
N GLY A 60 2.18 3.32 10.93
CA GLY A 60 0.77 3.22 10.58
C GLY A 60 0.36 1.81 10.17
N ARG A 61 -0.80 1.71 9.51
CA ARG A 61 -1.35 0.44 9.00
C ARG A 61 -1.69 0.57 7.51
N CYS A 62 -1.33 -0.44 6.73
CA CYS A 62 -1.85 -0.62 5.38
C CYS A 62 -2.85 -1.77 5.39
N HIS A 63 -3.98 -1.64 4.69
CA HIS A 63 -4.89 -2.75 4.46
C HIS A 63 -4.78 -3.25 3.02
N VAL A 64 -4.71 -4.57 2.84
CA VAL A 64 -5.11 -5.17 1.56
C VAL A 64 -6.62 -5.27 1.55
N ARG A 65 -7.27 -4.70 0.55
CA ARG A 65 -8.73 -4.73 0.41
C ARG A 65 -9.10 -5.16 -1.00
N PHE A 66 -9.54 -6.40 -1.16
CA PHE A 66 -10.10 -6.84 -2.43
C PHE A 66 -11.32 -5.98 -2.77
N ASP A 67 -11.31 -5.35 -3.94
CA ASP A 67 -12.44 -4.57 -4.45
C ASP A 67 -13.36 -5.51 -5.24
N ASP A 68 -13.97 -6.45 -4.52
CA ASP A 68 -14.67 -7.64 -5.02
C ASP A 68 -16.17 -7.39 -5.28
N THR A 69 -16.46 -6.31 -6.00
CA THR A 69 -17.84 -5.88 -6.28
C THR A 69 -18.43 -6.44 -7.58
N ASN A 70 -17.64 -7.19 -8.36
CA ASN A 70 -18.01 -7.79 -9.63
C ASN A 70 -18.03 -9.34 -9.55
N PRO A 71 -19.19 -9.94 -9.25
CA PRO A 71 -19.30 -11.38 -8.98
C PRO A 71 -19.03 -12.29 -10.18
N THR A 72 -18.78 -11.74 -11.38
CA THR A 72 -18.57 -12.53 -12.62
C THR A 72 -17.12 -12.67 -13.04
N LYS A 73 -16.21 -11.93 -12.40
CA LYS A 73 -14.79 -11.88 -12.80
C LYS A 73 -13.85 -12.25 -11.66
N GLU A 74 -14.39 -12.56 -10.49
CA GLU A 74 -13.64 -12.68 -9.25
C GLU A 74 -13.49 -14.15 -8.89
N GLU A 75 -12.24 -14.56 -8.71
CA GLU A 75 -11.90 -15.95 -8.41
C GLU A 75 -10.97 -15.99 -7.22
N ALA A 76 -11.11 -17.02 -6.38
CA ALA A 76 -10.26 -17.23 -5.21
C ALA A 76 -8.77 -17.34 -5.58
N GLU A 77 -8.45 -17.83 -6.77
CA GLU A 77 -7.07 -17.92 -7.26
C GLU A 77 -6.37 -16.56 -7.32
N TYR A 78 -7.08 -15.49 -7.69
CA TYR A 78 -6.51 -14.16 -7.78
C TYR A 78 -6.30 -13.56 -6.39
N VAL A 79 -7.22 -13.81 -5.46
CA VAL A 79 -7.06 -13.43 -4.04
C VAL A 79 -5.78 -14.05 -3.47
N GLU A 80 -5.58 -15.35 -3.67
CA GLU A 80 -4.41 -16.08 -3.19
C GLU A 80 -3.12 -15.57 -3.84
N SER A 81 -3.12 -15.39 -5.16
CA SER A 81 -1.96 -14.88 -5.90
C SER A 81 -1.60 -13.45 -5.48
N ILE A 82 -2.58 -12.57 -5.32
CA ILE A 82 -2.36 -11.19 -4.87
C ILE A 82 -1.72 -11.18 -3.48
N MET A 83 -2.25 -11.97 -2.53
CA MET A 83 -1.67 -12.06 -1.19
C MET A 83 -0.25 -12.62 -1.20
N HIS A 84 0.00 -13.62 -2.05
CA HIS A 84 1.33 -14.18 -2.22
C HIS A 84 2.32 -13.13 -2.72
N ASP A 85 1.95 -12.35 -3.74
CA ASP A 85 2.83 -11.34 -4.34
C ASP A 85 3.10 -10.15 -3.40
N VAL A 86 2.09 -9.70 -2.63
CA VAL A 86 2.28 -8.69 -1.58
C VAL A 86 3.31 -9.16 -0.55
N ARG A 87 3.20 -10.41 -0.10
CA ARG A 87 4.15 -11.02 0.85
C ARG A 87 5.53 -11.26 0.24
N TRP A 88 5.58 -11.69 -1.02
CA TRP A 88 6.82 -11.90 -1.75
C TRP A 88 7.62 -10.59 -1.90
N LEU A 89 6.93 -9.46 -2.07
CA LEU A 89 7.55 -8.12 -2.07
C LEU A 89 8.00 -7.65 -0.67
N GLY A 90 7.75 -8.42 0.39
CA GLY A 90 8.20 -8.12 1.75
C GLY A 90 7.23 -7.30 2.59
N PHE A 91 5.95 -7.24 2.21
CA PHE A 91 4.90 -6.56 2.95
C PHE A 91 3.92 -7.55 3.60
N ASP A 92 3.21 -7.10 4.63
CA ASP A 92 2.18 -7.86 5.36
C ASP A 92 0.91 -7.03 5.54
#